data_AF-A0A1W9GLV5-F1
#
_entry.id   AF-A0A1W9GLV5-F1
#
_cell.length_a   1.000
_cell.length_b   1.000
_cell.length_c   1.000
_cell.angle_alpha   90.00
_cell.angle_beta   90.00
_cell.angle_gamma   90.00
#
_symmetry.space_group_name_H-M   'P 1'
#
loop_
_entity.id
_entity.type
_entity.pdbx_description
1 polymer ?
#
loop_
_entity_poly.entity_id
_entity_poly.type
_entity_poly.pdbx_seq_one_letter_code
_entity_poly.pdbx_strand_id
1 'polypeptide(L)' 'MGIGIRSAAQLFDLDFVPLQAARYDLVVPRAYLKSHPTLAHLFETLVSRRFRDELNALGGYDTSETGKFHALRSN' A
#
# COMPACT_ATOMS: atom_id res chain seq x y z
N MET A 1 -13.76 -4.12 -22.83
CA MET A 1 -12.40 -3.69 -22.46
C MET A 1 -12.51 -2.49 -21.54
N GLY A 2 -11.86 -2.51 -20.37
CA GLY A 2 -11.88 -1.42 -19.39
C GLY A 2 -10.57 -1.36 -18.63
N ILE A 3 -10.33 -0.28 -17.89
CA ILE A 3 -9.13 -0.11 -17.05
C ILE A 3 -9.49 -0.49 -15.62
N GLY A 4 -8.66 -1.32 -15.00
CA GLY A 4 -8.86 -1.79 -13.62
C GLY A 4 -7.58 -2.31 -13.00
N ILE A 5 -7.67 -2.72 -11.74
CA ILE A 5 -6.56 -3.29 -10.98
C ILE A 5 -6.49 -4.81 -11.14
N ARG A 6 -5.29 -5.38 -11.04
CA ARG A 6 -5.06 -6.82 -11.19
C ARG A 6 -5.87 -7.67 -10.21
N SER A 7 -6.00 -7.22 -8.96
CA SER A 7 -6.75 -7.95 -7.93
C SER A 7 -8.24 -8.12 -8.28
N ALA A 8 -8.86 -7.12 -8.92
CA ALA A 8 -10.23 -7.23 -9.39
C ALA A 8 -10.35 -8.25 -10.53
N ALA A 9 -9.42 -8.24 -11.50
CA ALA A 9 -9.41 -9.23 -12.58
C ALA A 9 -9.26 -10.67 -12.04
N GLN A 10 -8.39 -10.87 -11.04
CA GLN A 10 -8.21 -12.16 -10.36
C GLN A 10 -9.48 -12.63 -9.63
N LEU A 11 -10.17 -11.72 -8.93
CA LEU A 11 -11.40 -12.05 -8.21
C LEU A 11 -12.53 -12.53 -9.13
N PHE A 12 -12.58 -12.02 -10.37
CA PHE A 12 -13.62 -12.35 -11.36
C PHE A 12 -13.13 -13.32 -12.45
N ASP A 13 -11.96 -13.94 -12.28
CA ASP A 13 -11.36 -14.88 -13.24
C ASP A 13 -11.27 -14.31 -14.68
N LEU A 14 -10.79 -13.07 -14.78
CA LEU A 14 -10.63 -12.35 -16.04
C LEU A 14 -9.17 -12.28 -16.48
N ASP A 15 -8.96 -12.26 -17.80
CA ASP A 15 -7.66 -11.95 -18.38
C ASP A 15 -7.19 -10.54 -17.97
N PHE A 16 -5.90 -10.41 -17.67
CA PHE A 16 -5.28 -9.14 -17.27
C PHE A 16 -4.02 -8.84 -18.07
N VAL A 17 -4.05 -7.74 -18.82
CA VAL A 17 -2.89 -7.20 -19.53
C VAL A 17 -2.31 -6.03 -18.71
N PRO A 18 -1.07 -6.13 -18.18
CA PRO A 18 -0.47 -5.07 -17.40
C PRO A 18 -0.12 -3.86 -18.28
N LEU A 19 -0.54 -2.66 -17.87
CA LEU A 19 -0.21 -1.40 -18.54
C LEU A 19 0.88 -0.62 -17.79
N GLN A 20 0.70 -0.44 -16.48
CA GLN A 20 1.61 0.30 -15.62
C GLN A 20 1.46 -0.16 -14.16
N ALA A 21 2.56 -0.09 -13.39
CA ALA A 21 2.52 -0.21 -11.93
C ALA A 21 2.17 1.15 -11.29
N ALA A 22 1.18 1.15 -10.40
CA ALA A 22 0.80 2.31 -9.61
C ALA A 22 1.32 2.16 -8.17
N ARG A 23 2.13 3.14 -7.73
CA ARG A 23 2.62 3.24 -6.34
C ARG A 23 1.77 4.23 -5.56
N TYR A 24 1.43 3.88 -4.33
CA TYR A 24 0.74 4.74 -3.39
C TYR A 24 1.61 4.94 -2.14
N ASP A 25 1.81 6.20 -1.75
CA ASP A 25 2.50 6.56 -0.50
C ASP A 25 1.49 7.19 0.47
N LEU A 26 1.56 6.79 1.74
CA LEU A 26 0.83 7.47 2.82
C LEU A 26 1.64 8.69 3.28
N VAL A 27 1.16 9.89 2.94
CA VAL A 27 1.81 11.15 3.32
C VAL A 27 1.26 11.65 4.66
N VAL A 28 2.15 11.88 5.62
CA VAL A 28 1.79 12.37 6.96
C VAL A 28 2.54 13.66 7.27
N PRO A 29 1.84 14.78 7.57
CA PRO A 29 2.47 15.98 8.07
C PRO A 29 3.27 15.73 9.35
N ARG A 30 4.51 16.26 9.41
CA ARG A 30 5.42 16.03 10.56
C ARG A 30 4.82 16.43 11.91
N ALA A 31 3.98 17.46 11.93
CA ALA A 31 3.30 17.93 13.14
C ALA A 31 2.39 16.85 13.77
N TYR A 32 1.90 15.90 12.97
CA TYR A 32 1.02 14.84 13.42
C TYR A 32 1.74 13.61 13.97
N LEU A 33 3.02 13.41 13.62
CA LEU A 33 3.80 12.24 14.06
C LEU A 33 3.89 12.10 15.58
N LYS A 34 3.84 13.21 16.33
CA LYS A 34 3.90 13.20 17.81
C LYS A 34 2.55 13.47 18.48
N SER A 35 1.60 14.08 17.78
CA SER A 35 0.35 14.57 18.38
C SER A 35 -0.83 13.62 18.21
N HIS A 36 -0.74 12.63 17.32
CA HIS A 36 -1.85 11.71 17.01
C HIS A 36 -1.49 10.27 17.36
N PRO A 37 -1.92 9.74 18.53
CA PRO A 37 -1.56 8.40 18.98
C PRO A 37 -2.04 7.28 18.03
N THR A 38 -3.13 7.50 17.29
CA THR A 38 -3.64 6.54 16.29
C THR A 38 -2.66 6.27 15.15
N LEU A 39 -1.78 7.21 14.82
CA LEU A 39 -0.77 7.00 13.78
C LEU A 39 0.24 5.93 14.17
N ALA A 40 0.54 5.76 15.47
CA ALA A 40 1.44 4.71 15.93
C ALA A 40 0.88 3.32 15.57
N HIS A 41 -0.39 3.06 15.89
CA HIS A 41 -1.04 1.79 15.55
C HIS A 41 -1.16 1.53 14.05
N LEU A 42 -1.37 2.59 13.25
CA LEU A 42 -1.36 2.49 11.80
C LEU A 42 0.03 2.06 11.30
N PHE A 43 1.09 2.72 11.77
CA PHE A 43 2.45 2.39 11.36
C PHE A 43 2.87 0.99 11.81
N GLU A 44 2.53 0.59 13.04
CA GLU A 44 2.71 -0.78 13.55
C GLU A 44 2.02 -1.81 12.65
N THR A 45 0.81 -1.52 12.20
CA THR A 45 0.06 -2.39 11.29
C THR A 45 0.77 -2.49 9.93
N LEU A 46 1.16 -1.37 9.35
CA LEU A 46 1.83 -1.31 8.04
C LEU A 46 3.16 -2.08 8.02
N VAL A 47 3.90 -2.11 9.14
CA VAL A 47 5.16 -2.88 9.25
C VAL A 47 4.94 -4.32 9.72
N SER A 48 3.73 -4.72 10.10
CA SER A 48 3.49 -6.06 10.62
C SER A 48 3.61 -7.13 9.52
N ARG A 49 4.07 -8.33 9.90
CA ARG A 49 4.10 -9.49 8.99
C ARG A 49 2.70 -9.94 8.62
N ARG A 50 1.80 -10.00 9.61
CA ARG A 50 0.40 -10.42 9.44
C ARG A 50 -0.30 -9.60 8.34
N PHE A 51 -0.17 -8.27 8.40
CA PHE A 51 -0.77 -7.39 7.40
C PHE A 51 -0.17 -7.60 6.00
N ARG A 52 1.16 -7.79 5.90
CA ARG A 52 1.81 -8.10 4.62
C ARG A 52 1.34 -9.44 4.04
N ASP A 53 1.16 -10.46 4.88
CA ASP A 53 0.64 -11.76 4.47
C ASP A 53 -0.82 -11.62 3.94
N GLU A 54 -1.65 -10.81 4.61
CA GLU A 54 -3.02 -10.49 4.14
C GLU A 54 -3.03 -9.76 2.80
N LEU A 55 -2.16 -8.76 2.60
CA LEU A 55 -2.04 -8.05 1.32
C LEU A 55 -1.58 -8.98 0.18
N ASN A 56 -0.63 -9.88 0.46
CA ASN A 56 -0.17 -10.85 -0.53
C ASN A 56 -1.27 -11.85 -0.90
N ALA A 57 -2.11 -12.24 0.05
CA ALA A 57 -3.24 -13.13 -0.17
C ALA A 57 -4.34 -12.51 -1.05
N LEU A 58 -4.51 -11.18 -1.04
CA LEU A 58 -5.43 -10.48 -1.95
C LEU A 58 -5.01 -10.60 -3.43
N GLY A 59 -3.71 -10.82 -3.68
CA GLY A 59 -3.16 -10.84 -5.03
C GLY A 59 -3.15 -9.45 -5.69
N GLY A 60 -2.38 -9.32 -6.76
CA GLY A 60 -2.37 -8.10 -7.58
C GLY A 60 -1.64 -6.88 -6.99
N TYR A 61 -1.11 -6.98 -5.76
CA TYR A 61 -0.27 -5.95 -5.12
C TYR A 61 1.18 -6.40 -5.01
N ASP A 62 2.11 -5.46 -5.22
CA ASP A 62 3.51 -5.59 -4.81
C ASP A 62 3.67 -4.92 -3.43
N THR A 63 4.04 -5.71 -2.42
CA THR A 63 4.17 -5.26 -1.03
C THR A 63 5.60 -4.97 -0.61
N SER A 64 6.56 -4.99 -1.54
CA SER A 64 7.99 -4.79 -1.27
C SER A 64 8.33 -3.44 -0.64
N GLU A 65 7.51 -2.41 -0.87
CA GLU A 65 7.66 -1.05 -0.32
C GLU A 65 6.76 -0.78 0.91
N THR A 66 5.84 -1.69 1.24
CA THR A 66 4.86 -1.48 2.32
C THR A 66 5.54 -1.31 3.67
N GLY A 67 5.16 -0.27 4.41
CA GLY A 67 5.69 0.05 5.73
C GLY A 67 7.08 0.72 5.71
N LYS A 68 7.65 1.01 4.54
CA LYS A 68 8.89 1.79 4.45
C LYS A 68 8.62 3.27 4.73
N PHE A 69 9.48 3.87 5.54
CA PHE A 69 9.43 5.30 5.85
C PHE A 69 10.37 6.07 4.93
N HIS A 70 9.83 7.10 4.26
CA HIS A 70 10.60 8.01 3.43
C HIS A 70 10.40 9.45 3.91
N ALA A 71 11.48 10.12 4.30
CA ALA A 71 11.43 11.55 4.57
C ALA A 71 11.43 12.32 3.25
N LEU A 72 10.31 13.00 2.96
CA LEU A 72 10.27 13.95 1.84
C LEU A 72 11.19 15.13 2.17
N ARG A 73 12.14 15.40 1.26
CA ARG A 73 12.97 16.61 1.29
C ARG A 73 12.23 17.69 0.51
N SER A 74 12.03 18.85 1.12
CA SER A 74 11.66 20.04 0.38
C SER A 74 12.95 20.65 -0.19
N ASN A 75 13.00 20.85 -1.50
CA ASN A 75 14.01 21.70 -2.13
C ASN A 75 13.77 23.17 -1.74
#